data_AF-A0A1L3ETG9-F1
#
_entry.id   AF-A0A1L3ETG9-F1
#
_cell.length_a   1.000
_cell.length_b   1.000
_cell.length_c   1.000
_cell.angle_alpha   90.00
_cell.angle_beta   90.00
_cell.angle_gamma   90.00
#
_symmetry.space_group_name_H-M   'P 1'
#
loop_
_entity.id
_entity.type
_entity.pdbx_description
1 polymer ?
#
loop_
_entity_poly.entity_id
_entity_poly.type
_entity_poly.pdbx_seq_one_letter_code
_entity_poly.pdbx_strand_id
1 'polypeptide(L)'
;MPVKSRYILAALLATAAVAPAAVFAQQAAPADQSAPAANPASQIPAADKQAIQNYNLNDDVFNRIVKVSQEATKNGIKPKDAKTDFSKIHSLDDLAAQITAADPRIEPLIKKYGFTPREFLLANLAVTNAAIASEAKNNPQMAAYVDQSKVNQKNVAFYESHKSQINALMNEDAPGN
;
A
#
# COMPACT_ATOMS: atom_id res chain seq x y z
N MET A 1 -21.66 -12.33 24.83
CA MET A 1 -20.94 -13.57 24.48
C MET A 1 -19.54 -13.19 24.00
N PRO A 2 -18.46 -13.48 24.73
CA PRO A 2 -17.11 -13.18 24.26
C PRO A 2 -16.48 -14.42 23.59
N VAL A 3 -15.96 -14.26 22.36
CA VAL A 3 -15.12 -15.26 21.70
C VAL A 3 -13.68 -14.77 21.70
N LYS A 4 -12.79 -15.68 22.07
CA LYS A 4 -11.43 -15.49 22.57
C LYS A 4 -10.44 -15.19 21.45
N SER A 5 -9.71 -14.07 21.57
CA SER A 5 -8.43 -13.87 20.88
C SER A 5 -7.36 -14.74 21.53
N ARG A 6 -6.78 -15.67 20.77
CA ARG A 6 -5.61 -16.44 21.18
C ARG A 6 -4.37 -15.79 20.59
N TYR A 7 -3.73 -14.91 21.37
CA TYR A 7 -2.32 -14.61 21.21
C TYR A 7 -1.63 -15.07 22.48
N ILE A 8 -0.98 -16.24 22.42
CA ILE A 8 -0.01 -16.63 23.44
C ILE A 8 1.36 -16.25 22.87
N LEU A 9 1.95 -15.23 23.49
CA LEU A 9 3.36 -14.93 23.42
C LEU A 9 3.94 -15.02 24.84
N ALA A 10 5.19 -15.49 24.90
CA ALA A 10 6.07 -15.59 26.08
C ALA A 10 5.79 -16.83 26.99
N ALA A 11 6.76 -17.48 27.61
CA ALA A 11 8.14 -17.11 27.90
C ALA A 11 9.00 -18.36 28.21
N LEU A 12 10.32 -18.18 28.12
CA LEU A 12 11.42 -18.76 28.92
C LEU A 12 11.28 -20.18 29.49
N LEU A 13 12.35 -20.97 29.32
CA LEU A 13 13.14 -21.48 30.45
C LEU A 13 14.49 -22.02 29.97
N ALA A 14 15.56 -21.42 30.47
CA ALA A 14 16.91 -21.97 30.42
C ALA A 14 17.03 -23.06 31.49
N THR A 15 17.43 -24.26 31.10
CA THR A 15 17.98 -25.27 32.02
C THR A 15 19.19 -25.92 31.35
N ALA A 16 20.36 -25.69 31.94
CA ALA A 16 21.58 -26.40 31.63
C ALA A 16 21.54 -27.81 32.22
N ALA A 17 21.92 -28.83 31.44
CA ALA A 17 22.36 -30.13 31.94
C ALA A 17 23.12 -30.92 30.85
N VAL A 18 24.41 -31.18 31.13
CA VAL A 18 25.27 -32.34 30.78
C VAL A 18 25.22 -33.02 29.39
N ALA A 19 26.41 -33.11 28.76
CA ALA A 19 26.80 -33.96 27.61
C ALA A 19 26.81 -35.48 27.98
N PRO A 20 27.12 -36.48 27.09
CA PRO A 20 27.74 -36.43 25.75
C PRO A 20 27.23 -37.47 24.69
N ALA A 21 27.93 -37.50 23.54
CA ALA A 21 28.11 -38.61 22.58
C ALA A 21 27.10 -38.78 21.41
N ALA A 22 27.68 -38.69 20.20
CA ALA A 22 27.39 -39.35 18.91
C ALA A 22 25.97 -39.91 18.69
N VAL A 23 25.31 -39.71 17.55
CA VAL A 23 25.60 -40.37 16.27
C VAL A 23 24.83 -39.62 15.15
N PHE A 24 25.35 -39.75 13.93
CA PHE A 24 24.74 -39.45 12.62
C PHE A 24 24.97 -38.04 12.09
N ALA A 25 26.05 -37.96 11.31
CA ALA A 25 26.19 -37.07 10.17
C ALA A 25 24.89 -37.06 9.35
N GLN A 26 24.17 -35.95 9.41
CA GLN A 26 23.12 -35.62 8.47
C GLN A 26 23.45 -34.25 7.89
N GLN A 27 24.14 -34.30 6.76
CA GLN A 27 24.21 -33.30 5.69
C GLN A 27 23.52 -31.97 6.04
N ALA A 28 24.25 -31.04 6.67
CA ALA A 28 23.84 -29.65 6.75
C ALA A 28 24.04 -29.03 5.35
N ALA A 29 23.08 -29.25 4.46
CA ALA A 29 22.85 -28.31 3.37
C ALA A 29 22.55 -26.97 4.04
N PRO A 30 23.22 -25.86 3.65
CA PRO A 30 22.83 -24.56 4.14
C PRO A 30 21.37 -24.35 3.75
N ALA A 31 20.51 -24.24 4.77
CA ALA A 31 19.16 -23.75 4.59
C ALA A 31 19.30 -22.41 3.86
N ASP A 32 18.76 -22.35 2.64
CA ASP A 32 18.56 -21.13 1.88
C ASP A 32 17.92 -20.12 2.84
N GLN A 33 18.74 -19.21 3.35
CA GLN A 33 18.29 -17.99 3.99
C GLN A 33 17.63 -17.20 2.87
N SER A 34 16.35 -17.52 2.63
CA SER A 34 15.48 -16.72 1.81
C SER A 34 15.51 -15.33 2.43
N ALA A 35 16.31 -14.45 1.83
CA ALA A 35 16.41 -13.06 2.25
C ALA A 35 14.98 -12.52 2.39
N PRO A 36 14.67 -11.74 3.44
CA PRO A 36 13.35 -11.16 3.58
C PRO A 36 13.01 -10.45 2.27
N ALA A 37 11.91 -10.86 1.63
CA ALA A 37 11.47 -10.32 0.36
C ALA A 37 11.54 -8.79 0.46
N ALA A 38 12.40 -8.18 -0.37
CA ALA A 38 12.62 -6.75 -0.35
C ALA A 38 11.25 -6.08 -0.52
N ASN A 39 10.85 -5.29 0.49
CA ASN A 39 9.59 -4.58 0.43
C ASN A 39 9.63 -3.69 -0.84
N PRO A 40 8.73 -3.82 -1.83
CA PRO A 40 8.85 -3.08 -3.10
C PRO A 40 8.95 -1.56 -2.89
N ALA A 41 8.36 -1.04 -1.81
CA ALA A 41 8.47 0.37 -1.40
C ALA A 41 9.91 0.80 -1.00
N SER A 42 10.80 -0.15 -0.68
CA SER A 42 12.23 0.09 -0.43
C SER A 42 13.05 0.26 -1.71
N GLN A 43 12.52 -0.16 -2.87
CA GLN A 43 13.20 -0.07 -4.17
C GLN A 43 12.87 1.20 -4.97
N ILE A 44 11.91 2.00 -4.50
CA ILE A 44 11.54 3.27 -5.15
C ILE A 44 12.66 4.32 -4.96
N PRO A 45 13.11 5.04 -6.01
CA PRO A 45 14.16 6.05 -5.94
C PRO A 45 13.83 7.20 -4.98
N ALA A 46 14.85 7.88 -4.45
CA ALA A 46 14.68 9.01 -3.54
C ALA A 46 13.82 10.14 -4.15
N ALA A 47 13.99 10.42 -5.45
CA ALA A 47 13.21 11.43 -6.17
C ALA A 47 11.71 11.11 -6.18
N ASP A 48 11.36 9.83 -6.34
CA ASP A 48 9.97 9.38 -6.31
C ASP A 48 9.38 9.44 -4.89
N LYS A 49 10.17 9.09 -3.87
CA LYS A 49 9.78 9.29 -2.46
C LYS A 49 9.49 10.76 -2.17
N GLN A 50 10.34 11.66 -2.67
CA GLN A 50 10.11 13.10 -2.54
C GLN A 50 8.87 13.57 -3.30
N ALA A 51 8.61 13.02 -4.50
CA ALA A 51 7.40 13.33 -5.26
C ALA A 51 6.13 12.96 -4.47
N ILE A 52 6.10 11.78 -3.83
CA ILE A 52 4.98 11.35 -2.98
C ILE A 52 4.82 12.30 -1.78
N GLN A 53 5.92 12.63 -1.11
CA GLN A 53 5.91 13.48 0.09
C GLN A 53 5.47 14.91 -0.23
N ASN A 54 5.84 15.44 -1.40
CA ASN A 54 5.57 16.82 -1.78
C ASN A 54 4.26 17.00 -2.58
N TYR A 55 3.63 15.91 -3.01
CA TYR A 55 2.36 15.98 -3.72
C TYR A 55 1.26 16.50 -2.79
N ASN A 56 0.55 17.56 -3.19
CA ASN A 56 -0.52 18.16 -2.39
C ASN A 56 -1.87 17.83 -3.01
N LEU A 57 -2.75 17.21 -2.21
CA LEU A 57 -4.15 17.05 -2.54
C LEU A 57 -4.87 18.39 -2.46
N ASN A 58 -5.84 18.57 -3.35
CA ASN A 58 -6.79 19.66 -3.35
C ASN A 58 -8.11 19.17 -3.95
N ASP A 59 -9.14 20.03 -3.88
CA ASP A 59 -10.49 19.69 -4.32
C ASP A 59 -10.57 19.36 -5.82
N ASP A 60 -9.81 20.05 -6.66
CA ASP A 60 -9.77 19.79 -8.11
C ASP A 60 -9.25 18.37 -8.40
N VAL A 61 -8.07 18.05 -7.88
CA VAL A 61 -7.44 16.74 -8.04
C VAL A 61 -8.37 15.65 -7.52
N PHE A 62 -8.93 15.85 -6.32
CA PHE A 62 -9.82 14.88 -5.72
C PHE A 62 -11.07 14.66 -6.59
N ASN A 63 -11.74 15.73 -7.01
CA ASN A 63 -12.92 15.64 -7.89
C ASN A 63 -12.61 14.93 -9.21
N ARG A 64 -11.42 15.15 -9.80
CA ARG A 64 -11.00 14.44 -11.00
C ARG A 64 -10.76 12.94 -10.74
N ILE A 65 -10.17 12.56 -9.61
CA ILE A 65 -10.06 11.14 -9.19
C ILE A 65 -11.45 10.51 -9.06
N VAL A 66 -12.39 11.20 -8.41
CA VAL A 66 -13.78 10.72 -8.26
C VAL A 66 -14.40 10.43 -9.62
N LYS A 67 -14.26 11.34 -10.58
CA LYS A 67 -14.81 11.18 -11.93
C LYS A 67 -14.18 10.02 -12.69
N VAL A 68 -12.87 9.82 -12.55
CA VAL A 68 -12.17 8.65 -13.09
C VAL A 68 -12.76 7.36 -12.51
N SER A 69 -12.89 7.24 -11.17
CA SER A 69 -13.45 6.04 -10.53
C SER A 69 -14.89 5.77 -10.98
N GLN A 70 -15.76 6.78 -10.97
CA GLN A 70 -17.15 6.65 -11.42
C GLN A 70 -17.27 6.17 -12.87
N GLU A 71 -16.46 6.72 -13.78
CA GLU A 71 -16.47 6.31 -15.18
C GLU A 71 -15.79 4.96 -15.40
N ALA A 72 -14.75 4.62 -14.63
CA ALA A 72 -14.15 3.28 -14.64
C ALA A 72 -15.18 2.23 -14.24
N THR A 73 -15.88 2.43 -13.13
CA THR A 73 -16.94 1.53 -12.63
C THR A 73 -18.08 1.41 -13.64
N LYS A 74 -18.56 2.52 -14.21
CA LYS A 74 -19.61 2.51 -15.24
C LYS A 74 -19.21 1.69 -16.48
N ASN A 75 -17.93 1.70 -16.85
CA ASN A 75 -17.42 0.97 -18.01
C ASN A 75 -16.87 -0.43 -17.66
N GLY A 76 -17.04 -0.88 -16.41
CA GLY A 76 -16.54 -2.17 -15.94
C GLY A 76 -15.01 -2.29 -16.03
N ILE A 77 -14.28 -1.19 -15.92
CA ILE A 77 -12.82 -1.18 -15.83
C ILE A 77 -12.45 -1.52 -14.39
N LYS A 78 -11.71 -2.60 -14.18
CA LYS A 78 -11.33 -3.10 -12.85
C LYS A 78 -9.80 -3.18 -12.71
N PRO A 79 -9.11 -2.06 -12.41
CA PRO A 79 -7.66 -2.04 -12.31
C PRO A 79 -7.12 -2.95 -11.20
N LYS A 80 -7.92 -3.22 -10.15
CA LYS A 80 -7.56 -4.07 -9.01
C LYS A 80 -7.37 -5.55 -9.35
N ASP A 81 -7.94 -6.01 -10.47
CA ASP A 81 -7.79 -7.40 -10.92
C ASP A 81 -6.49 -7.61 -11.72
N ALA A 82 -5.75 -6.53 -11.97
CA ALA A 82 -4.46 -6.57 -12.64
C ALA A 82 -3.42 -7.29 -11.80
N LYS A 83 -2.72 -8.25 -12.40
CA LYS A 83 -1.52 -8.84 -11.79
C LYS A 83 -0.36 -7.86 -11.91
N THR A 84 -0.08 -7.12 -10.84
CA THR A 84 1.12 -6.28 -10.75
C THR A 84 2.35 -7.13 -10.46
N ASP A 85 3.36 -7.05 -11.32
CA ASP A 85 4.65 -7.69 -11.13
C ASP A 85 5.59 -6.73 -10.38
N PHE A 86 5.62 -6.86 -9.05
CA PHE A 86 6.43 -6.01 -8.18
C PHE A 86 7.94 -6.15 -8.40
N SER A 87 8.41 -7.25 -9.01
CA SER A 87 9.82 -7.41 -9.33
C SER A 87 10.30 -6.48 -10.45
N LYS A 88 9.37 -5.90 -11.22
CA LYS A 88 9.66 -4.97 -12.32
C LYS A 88 9.49 -3.50 -11.95
N ILE A 89 9.07 -3.21 -10.72
CA ILE A 89 8.80 -1.84 -10.29
C ILE A 89 10.07 -1.24 -9.67
N HIS A 90 10.74 -0.38 -10.44
CA HIS A 90 11.94 0.33 -10.00
C HIS A 90 11.70 1.85 -9.89
N SER A 91 10.49 2.31 -10.22
CA SER A 91 10.09 3.71 -10.20
C SER A 91 8.56 3.84 -10.14
N LEU A 92 8.08 5.04 -9.87
CA LEU A 92 6.65 5.36 -10.01
C LEU A 92 6.19 5.29 -11.46
N ASP A 93 7.07 5.55 -12.42
CA ASP A 93 6.75 5.45 -13.84
C ASP A 93 6.53 4.00 -14.27
N ASP A 94 7.34 3.06 -13.77
CA ASP A 94 7.14 1.62 -14.00
C ASP A 94 5.81 1.14 -13.42
N LEU A 95 5.45 1.59 -12.22
CA LEU A 95 4.18 1.26 -11.60
C LEU A 95 3.01 1.86 -12.40
N ALA A 96 3.11 3.13 -12.82
CA ALA A 96 2.09 3.78 -13.63
C ALA A 96 1.89 3.04 -14.97
N ALA A 97 2.99 2.64 -15.62
CA ALA A 97 2.97 1.89 -16.86
C ALA A 97 2.30 0.51 -16.70
N GLN A 98 2.58 -0.21 -15.60
CA GLN A 98 1.91 -1.49 -15.33
C GLN A 98 0.40 -1.31 -15.12
N ILE A 99 -0.03 -0.25 -14.44
CA ILE A 99 -1.45 0.04 -14.23
C ILE A 99 -2.14 0.32 -15.57
N THR A 100 -1.55 1.15 -16.43
CA THR A 100 -2.14 1.45 -17.74
C THR A 100 -2.09 0.27 -18.71
N ALA A 101 -1.10 -0.62 -18.58
CA ALA A 101 -1.00 -1.83 -19.38
C ALA A 101 -2.03 -2.91 -18.99
N ALA A 102 -2.59 -2.83 -17.77
CA ALA A 102 -3.56 -3.82 -17.29
C ALA A 102 -4.90 -3.77 -18.04
N ASP A 103 -5.32 -2.58 -18.46
CA ASP A 103 -6.50 -2.39 -19.31
C ASP A 103 -6.26 -1.19 -20.24
N PRO A 104 -6.29 -1.37 -21.57
CA PRO A 104 -5.99 -0.30 -22.53
C PRO A 104 -6.95 0.90 -22.44
N ARG A 105 -8.08 0.76 -21.74
CA ARG A 105 -9.06 1.84 -21.50
C ARG A 105 -8.66 2.77 -20.36
N ILE A 106 -7.71 2.39 -19.50
CA ILE A 106 -7.30 3.19 -18.33
C ILE A 106 -6.60 4.47 -18.77
N GLU A 107 -5.59 4.39 -19.64
CA GLU A 107 -4.81 5.57 -20.04
C GLU A 107 -5.66 6.65 -20.73
N PRO A 108 -6.54 6.32 -21.71
CA PRO A 108 -7.46 7.31 -22.28
C PRO A 108 -8.40 7.91 -21.24
N LEU A 109 -8.88 7.10 -20.29
CA LEU A 109 -9.80 7.55 -19.25
C LEU A 109 -9.15 8.57 -18.30
N ILE A 110 -7.96 8.28 -17.79
CA ILE A 110 -7.28 9.22 -16.88
C ILE A 110 -6.85 10.50 -17.61
N LYS A 111 -6.43 10.38 -18.89
CA LYS A 111 -6.11 11.53 -19.74
C LYS A 111 -7.32 12.42 -20.01
N LYS A 112 -8.51 11.84 -20.20
CA LYS A 112 -9.77 12.59 -20.35
C LYS A 112 -10.04 13.52 -19.17
N TYR A 113 -9.64 13.13 -17.96
CA TYR A 113 -9.73 13.94 -16.75
C TYR A 113 -8.43 14.69 -16.42
N GLY A 114 -7.55 14.89 -17.41
CA GLY A 114 -6.38 15.76 -17.28
C GLY A 114 -5.26 15.18 -16.42
N PHE A 115 -5.21 13.86 -16.22
CA PHE A 115 -4.08 13.22 -15.56
C PHE A 115 -3.10 12.64 -16.57
N THR A 116 -1.81 12.73 -16.24
CA THR A 116 -0.82 11.76 -16.75
C THR A 116 -0.90 10.46 -15.93
N PRO A 117 -0.43 9.30 -16.44
CA PRO A 117 -0.36 8.06 -15.66
C PRO A 117 0.37 8.24 -14.32
N ARG A 118 1.52 8.92 -14.34
CA ARG A 118 2.33 9.19 -13.15
C ARG A 118 1.59 10.08 -12.14
N GLU A 119 0.93 11.12 -12.61
CA GLU A 119 0.17 12.03 -11.74
C GLU A 119 -1.05 11.34 -11.12
N PHE A 120 -1.78 10.54 -11.91
CA PHE A 120 -2.90 9.76 -11.40
C PHE A 120 -2.45 8.81 -10.28
N LEU A 121 -1.33 8.11 -10.49
CA LEU A 121 -0.74 7.25 -9.47
C LEU A 121 -0.35 8.03 -8.21
N LEU A 122 0.36 9.15 -8.35
CA LEU A 122 0.74 10.00 -7.22
C LEU A 122 -0.48 10.49 -6.42
N ALA A 123 -1.55 10.89 -7.12
CA ALA A 123 -2.77 11.38 -6.49
C ALA A 123 -3.47 10.28 -5.68
N ASN A 124 -3.59 9.07 -6.23
CA ASN A 124 -4.14 7.92 -5.51
C ASN A 124 -3.27 7.47 -4.32
N LEU A 125 -1.94 7.50 -4.48
CA LEU A 125 -1.00 7.24 -3.38
C LEU A 125 -1.13 8.28 -2.27
N ALA A 126 -1.28 9.55 -2.62
CA ALA A 126 -1.48 10.63 -1.65
C ALA A 126 -2.78 10.44 -0.83
N VAL A 127 -3.89 10.09 -1.48
CA VAL A 127 -5.16 9.76 -0.79
C VAL A 127 -4.98 8.56 0.13
N THR A 128 -4.38 7.48 -0.36
CA THR A 128 -4.19 6.24 0.41
C THR A 128 -3.27 6.45 1.62
N ASN A 129 -2.14 7.13 1.44
CA ASN A 129 -1.20 7.43 2.53
C ASN A 129 -1.83 8.35 3.58
N ALA A 130 -2.63 9.33 3.15
CA ALA A 130 -3.35 10.20 4.06
C ALA A 130 -4.41 9.44 4.88
N ALA A 131 -5.13 8.51 4.25
CA ALA A 131 -6.09 7.64 4.91
C ALA A 131 -5.42 6.77 5.99
N ILE A 132 -4.35 6.07 5.61
CA ILE A 132 -3.57 5.21 6.53
C ILE A 132 -3.01 6.03 7.69
N ALA A 133 -2.44 7.21 7.42
CA ALA A 133 -1.88 8.05 8.45
C ALA A 133 -2.93 8.66 9.39
N SER A 134 -4.11 9.03 8.86
CA SER A 134 -5.24 9.48 9.66
C SER A 134 -5.76 8.37 10.56
N GLU A 135 -5.91 7.16 10.04
CA GLU A 135 -6.38 6.00 10.81
C GLU A 135 -5.36 5.59 11.89
N ALA A 136 -4.07 5.63 11.57
CA ALA A 136 -2.99 5.33 12.50
C ALA A 136 -2.97 6.26 13.74
N LYS A 137 -3.50 7.49 13.65
CA LYS A 137 -3.62 8.39 14.83
C LYS A 137 -4.49 7.78 15.94
N ASN A 138 -5.49 6.97 15.56
CA ASN A 138 -6.44 6.37 16.48
C ASN A 138 -6.26 4.85 16.63
N ASN A 139 -5.32 4.25 15.90
CA ASN A 139 -5.03 2.82 15.94
C ASN A 139 -3.55 2.57 16.32
N PRO A 140 -3.26 2.20 17.59
CA PRO A 140 -1.90 1.96 18.06
C PRO A 140 -1.15 0.87 17.30
N GLN A 141 -1.86 -0.13 16.76
CA GLN A 141 -1.23 -1.18 15.96
C GLN A 141 -0.74 -0.63 14.62
N MET A 142 -1.50 0.26 13.98
CA MET A 142 -1.07 0.91 12.73
C MET A 142 -0.01 1.98 12.96
N ALA A 143 -0.09 2.72 14.08
CA ALA A 143 0.90 3.73 14.45
C ALA A 143 2.33 3.17 14.51
N ALA A 144 2.50 1.90 14.89
CA ALA A 144 3.79 1.22 14.92
C ALA A 144 4.45 1.07 13.53
N TYR A 145 3.67 1.11 12.45
CA TYR A 145 4.14 0.90 11.07
C TYR A 145 4.12 2.18 10.22
N VAL A 146 3.57 3.27 10.73
CA VAL A 146 3.46 4.56 10.02
C VAL A 146 4.39 5.58 10.65
N ASP A 147 5.46 5.93 9.94
CA ASP A 147 6.33 7.03 10.33
C ASP A 147 5.65 8.37 9.97
N GLN A 148 4.95 8.96 10.95
CA GLN A 148 4.22 10.22 10.80
C GLN A 148 5.10 11.40 10.35
N SER A 149 6.42 11.36 10.59
CA SER A 149 7.35 12.40 10.16
C SER A 149 7.58 12.39 8.64
N LYS A 150 7.30 11.27 7.98
CA LYS A 150 7.46 11.07 6.54
C LYS A 150 6.17 11.24 5.75
N VAL A 151 5.07 11.55 6.44
CA VAL A 151 3.75 11.76 5.83
C VAL A 151 3.54 13.23 5.50
N ASN A 152 2.91 13.51 4.37
CA ASN A 152 2.42 14.86 4.07
C ASN A 152 1.20 15.19 4.94
N GLN A 153 1.40 15.94 6.01
CA GLN A 153 0.35 16.32 6.95
C GLN A 153 -0.76 17.20 6.33
N LYS A 154 -0.49 17.92 5.23
CA LYS A 154 -1.54 18.65 4.49
C LYS A 154 -2.52 17.69 3.84
N ASN A 155 -2.02 16.58 3.27
CA ASN A 155 -2.87 15.56 2.68
C ASN A 155 -3.67 14.83 3.75
N VAL A 156 -3.10 14.60 4.93
CA VAL A 156 -3.83 14.03 6.08
C VAL A 156 -5.00 14.94 6.49
N ALA A 157 -4.74 16.24 6.65
CA ALA A 157 -5.80 17.20 6.96
C ALA A 157 -6.88 17.27 5.87
N PHE A 158 -6.46 17.26 4.59
CA PHE A 158 -7.38 17.21 3.45
C PHE A 158 -8.25 15.95 3.44
N TYR A 159 -7.65 14.78 3.72
CA TYR A 159 -8.38 13.52 3.83
C TYR A 159 -9.38 13.57 4.99
N GLU A 160 -8.97 14.07 6.16
CA GLU A 160 -9.82 14.19 7.34
C GLU A 160 -11.04 15.10 7.08
N SER A 161 -10.86 16.22 6.37
CA SER A 161 -11.98 17.11 6.01
C SER A 161 -12.92 16.52 4.96
N HIS A 162 -12.47 15.52 4.18
CA HIS A 162 -13.24 14.88 3.11
C HIS A 162 -13.54 13.40 3.39
N LYS A 163 -13.32 12.92 4.63
CA LYS A 163 -13.30 11.49 4.97
C LYS A 163 -14.59 10.78 4.57
N SER A 164 -15.74 11.41 4.77
CA SER A 164 -17.05 10.84 4.38
C SER A 164 -17.15 10.60 2.88
N GLN A 165 -16.76 11.58 2.06
CA GLN A 165 -16.81 11.49 0.60
C GLN A 165 -15.77 10.49 0.06
N ILE A 166 -14.56 10.49 0.61
CA ILE A 166 -13.50 9.56 0.22
C ILE A 166 -13.88 8.12 0.59
N ASN A 167 -14.40 7.91 1.80
CA ASN A 167 -14.81 6.58 2.24
C ASN A 167 -16.01 6.04 1.45
N ALA A 168 -16.94 6.90 1.02
CA ALA A 168 -18.04 6.48 0.16
C ALA A 168 -17.51 5.89 -1.16
N LEU A 169 -16.52 6.55 -1.78
CA LEU A 169 -15.90 6.07 -3.02
C LEU A 169 -15.10 4.78 -2.80
N MET A 170 -14.30 4.72 -1.73
CA MET A 170 -13.53 3.52 -1.40
C MET A 170 -14.44 2.31 -1.08
N ASN A 171 -15.60 2.55 -0.47
CA ASN A 171 -16.57 1.50 -0.15
C ASN A 171 -17.42 1.10 -1.36
N GLU A 172 -17.68 2.00 -2.33
CA GLU A 172 -18.27 1.64 -3.62
C GLU A 172 -17.36 0.69 -4.43
N ASP A 173 -16.04 0.84 -4.28
CA ASP A 173 -15.04 -0.01 -4.92
C ASP A 173 -14.78 -1.33 -4.17
N ALA A 174 -15.22 -1.45 -2.91
CA ALA A 174 -15.23 -2.71 -2.17
C ALA A 174 -16.38 -3.60 -2.69
N PRO A 175 -16.15 -4.91 -2.94
CA PRO A 175 -17.23 -5.78 -3.37
C PRO A 175 -18.33 -5.76 -2.30
N GLY A 176 -19.48 -5.18 -2.64
CA GLY A 176 -20.70 -5.34 -1.88
C GLY A 176 -21.10 -6.82 -1.90
N ASN A 177 -21.40 -7.35 -0.71
CA ASN A 177 -22.24 -8.50 -0.39
C ASN A 177 -22.29 -9.68 -1.37
#